data_AF-A0A816NB85-F1
#
_entry.id   AF-A0A816NB85-F1
#
_cell.length_a   1.000
_cell.length_b   1.000
_cell.length_c   1.000
_cell.angle_alpha   90.00
_cell.angle_beta   90.00
_cell.angle_gamma   90.00
#
_symmetry.space_group_name_H-M   'P 1'
#
loop_
_entity.id
_entity.type
_entity.pdbx_description
1 polymer ?
#
loop_
_entity_poly.entity_id
_entity_poly.type
_entity_poly.pdbx_seq_one_letter_code
_entity_poly.pdbx_strand_id
1 'polypeptide(L)'
;MANKHVFGDPKFASEHKGVTYYNSSAKAKEMFDKEPNKYVEAIQYNGYCATGLSMGKQIESDPALFSKLNEKVYFFSSEEAKCRPLSMLLKVRQDYPVALHGVGLSVASDNGVSERYLGKLKKLIDRVDPLIVSDHFCWSSLGGHYSHDLLPFPFNSETLDRICRNVEKTQDVLKRQICLENISYYLTSKIDEYTEPEFINEVCKKTGCGVLFDLNNIYVNSINHQFDPFSFIKALNADNVKQLHLAGPSQEDGCVFDTHSTVVPDIVWKLFEFFNQKKQDVPVIIEWDENIPDFSTLEIEVEKARGYISASEANL
;
A
#
# COMPACT_ATOMS: atom_id res chain seq x y z
N MET A 1 -4.72 23.21 23.27
CA MET A 1 -5.47 22.60 24.39
C MET A 1 -6.14 21.35 23.87
N ALA A 2 -5.91 20.19 24.49
CA ALA A 2 -6.49 18.93 24.02
C ALA A 2 -8.02 18.98 24.17
N ASN A 3 -8.76 18.80 23.07
CA ASN A 3 -10.21 18.60 23.12
C ASN A 3 -10.49 17.32 23.91
N LYS A 4 -10.83 17.47 25.19
CA LYS A 4 -11.26 16.36 26.03
C LYS A 4 -12.60 15.86 25.47
N HIS A 5 -12.69 14.56 25.16
CA HIS A 5 -13.95 13.96 24.73
C HIS A 5 -15.01 14.15 25.84
N VAL A 6 -16.22 14.59 25.46
CA VAL A 6 -17.34 14.79 26.38
C VAL A 6 -18.36 13.71 26.09
N PHE A 7 -18.69 12.91 27.11
CA PHE A 7 -19.72 11.88 26.99
C PHE A 7 -21.10 12.50 26.77
N GLY A 8 -21.95 11.77 26.04
CA GLY A 8 -23.36 12.10 25.94
C GLY A 8 -24.07 11.95 27.29
N ASP A 9 -25.02 12.82 27.57
CA ASP A 9 -25.89 12.71 28.74
C ASP A 9 -27.24 12.13 28.29
N PRO A 10 -27.75 11.04 28.91
CA PRO A 10 -29.09 10.51 28.64
C PRO A 10 -30.22 11.56 28.71
N LYS A 11 -30.03 12.66 29.45
CA LYS A 11 -30.97 13.80 29.48
C LYS A 11 -31.12 14.51 28.14
N PHE A 12 -30.12 14.41 27.27
CA PHE A 12 -30.11 15.01 25.94
C PHE A 12 -30.19 13.94 24.85
N ALA A 13 -31.06 12.94 25.06
CA ALA A 13 -31.32 11.89 24.09
C ALA A 13 -32.07 12.41 22.84
N SER A 14 -31.69 11.90 21.68
CA SER A 14 -32.38 12.06 20.41
C SER A 14 -32.59 10.69 19.78
N GLU A 15 -33.70 10.49 19.09
CA GLU A 15 -33.94 9.26 18.32
C GLU A 15 -33.84 9.56 16.83
N HIS A 16 -33.09 8.74 16.10
CA HIS A 16 -33.04 8.81 14.64
C HIS A 16 -32.85 7.43 14.04
N LYS A 17 -33.68 7.07 13.06
CA LYS A 17 -33.66 5.75 12.39
C LYS A 17 -33.64 4.55 13.36
N GLY A 18 -34.36 4.64 14.48
CA GLY A 18 -34.46 3.56 15.47
C GLY A 18 -33.27 3.41 16.40
N VAL A 19 -32.34 4.37 16.41
CA VAL A 19 -31.19 4.42 17.32
C VAL A 19 -31.28 5.65 18.23
N THR A 20 -30.95 5.48 19.51
CA THR A 20 -30.89 6.56 20.50
C THR A 20 -29.47 7.15 20.58
N TYR A 21 -29.37 8.46 20.43
CA TYR A 21 -28.13 9.23 20.49
C TYR A 21 -28.12 10.12 21.73
N TYR A 22 -27.11 9.96 22.58
CA TYR A 22 -26.93 10.83 23.75
C TYR A 22 -26.01 12.00 23.40
N ASN A 23 -26.56 13.21 23.41
CA ASN A 23 -25.81 14.43 23.11
C ASN A 23 -25.12 14.97 24.37
N SER A 24 -24.00 15.69 24.21
CA SER A 24 -23.22 16.22 25.34
C SER A 24 -23.85 17.45 26.02
N SER A 25 -24.84 18.09 25.38
CA SER A 25 -25.54 19.27 25.91
C SER A 25 -26.87 19.48 25.18
N ALA A 26 -27.75 20.31 25.76
CA ALA A 26 -28.99 20.74 25.11
C ALA A 26 -28.74 21.38 23.73
N LYS A 27 -27.69 22.19 23.59
CA LYS A 27 -27.30 22.81 22.31
C LYS A 27 -26.85 21.77 21.28
N ALA A 28 -26.08 20.76 21.70
CA ALA A 28 -25.66 19.67 20.82
C ALA A 28 -26.88 18.85 20.35
N LYS A 29 -27.83 18.59 21.26
CA LYS A 29 -29.11 17.97 20.90
C LYS A 29 -29.88 18.78 19.86
N GLU A 30 -30.04 20.08 20.07
CA GLU A 30 -30.73 20.95 19.09
C GLU A 30 -30.05 20.92 17.72
N MET A 31 -28.71 20.96 17.69
CA MET A 31 -27.94 20.85 16.46
C MET A 31 -28.11 19.48 15.77
N PHE A 32 -28.15 18.38 16.55
CA PHE A 32 -28.39 17.04 16.03
C PHE A 32 -29.81 16.90 15.48
N ASP A 33 -30.82 17.31 16.25
CA ASP A 33 -32.24 17.18 15.87
C ASP A 33 -32.57 17.97 14.59
N LYS A 34 -31.86 19.08 14.34
CA LYS A 34 -32.05 19.89 13.13
C LYS A 34 -31.55 19.20 11.86
N GLU A 35 -30.42 18.49 11.94
CA GLU A 35 -29.77 17.85 10.78
C GLU A 35 -29.17 16.49 11.18
N PRO A 36 -29.97 15.49 11.59
CA PRO A 36 -29.44 14.27 12.20
C PRO A 36 -28.60 13.45 11.23
N ASN A 37 -28.98 13.39 9.95
CA ASN A 37 -28.25 12.68 8.91
C ASN A 37 -26.79 13.15 8.79
N LYS A 38 -26.54 14.46 8.95
CA LYS A 38 -25.18 15.04 8.89
C LYS A 38 -24.23 14.41 9.91
N TYR A 39 -24.73 14.02 11.07
CA TYR A 39 -23.92 13.43 12.14
C TYR A 39 -23.89 11.90 12.07
N VAL A 40 -25.01 11.29 11.68
CA VAL A 40 -25.13 9.82 11.61
C VAL A 40 -24.42 9.24 10.38
N GLU A 41 -24.44 9.91 9.22
CA GLU A 41 -23.80 9.40 8.00
C GLU A 41 -22.27 9.28 8.12
N ALA A 42 -21.67 10.07 9.01
CA ALA A 42 -20.27 9.94 9.35
C ALA A 42 -19.99 8.63 10.13
N ILE A 43 -20.93 8.15 10.94
CA ILE A 43 -20.74 6.95 11.77
C ILE A 43 -20.84 5.71 10.90
N GLN A 44 -19.74 4.97 10.81
CA GLN A 44 -19.72 3.72 10.05
C GLN A 44 -20.28 2.58 10.88
N TYR A 45 -20.83 1.61 10.16
CA TYR A 45 -21.31 0.35 10.73
C TYR A 45 -22.33 0.49 11.85
N ASN A 46 -23.15 1.55 11.81
CA ASN A 46 -24.15 1.85 12.85
C ASN A 46 -23.55 1.90 14.27
N GLY A 47 -22.27 2.24 14.40
CA GLY A 47 -21.59 2.34 15.70
C GLY A 47 -21.07 1.02 16.27
N TYR A 48 -21.29 -0.11 15.61
CA TYR A 48 -20.72 -1.39 16.01
C TYR A 48 -19.21 -1.44 15.78
N CYS A 49 -18.54 -2.37 16.48
CA CYS A 49 -17.10 -2.48 16.45
C CYS A 49 -16.64 -2.83 15.02
N ALA A 50 -15.84 -1.95 14.41
CA ALA A 50 -15.33 -2.14 13.06
C ALA A 50 -14.58 -3.48 12.92
N THR A 51 -13.73 -3.80 13.91
CA THR A 51 -12.98 -5.06 13.96
C THR A 51 -13.85 -6.29 14.23
N GLY A 52 -14.93 -6.14 15.01
CA GLY A 52 -15.89 -7.22 15.20
C GLY A 52 -16.57 -7.58 13.87
N LEU A 53 -17.03 -6.55 13.16
CA LEU A 53 -17.74 -6.75 11.90
C LEU A 53 -16.86 -7.27 10.78
N SER A 54 -15.58 -6.87 10.72
CA SER A 54 -14.63 -7.48 9.78
C SER A 54 -14.41 -8.98 10.04
N MET A 55 -14.77 -9.48 11.23
CA MET A 55 -14.73 -10.89 11.60
C MET A 55 -16.12 -11.56 11.51
N GLY A 56 -17.11 -10.90 10.90
CA GLY A 56 -18.49 -11.38 10.79
C GLY A 56 -19.26 -11.37 12.12
N LYS A 57 -18.81 -10.60 13.12
CA LYS A 57 -19.44 -10.51 14.45
C LYS A 57 -19.97 -9.11 14.73
N GLN A 58 -21.23 -9.00 15.09
CA GLN A 58 -21.79 -7.75 15.60
C GLN A 58 -21.43 -7.61 17.08
N ILE A 59 -20.51 -6.71 17.40
CA ILE A 59 -20.02 -6.48 18.77
C ILE A 59 -20.27 -5.00 19.12
N GLU A 60 -20.84 -4.75 20.29
CA GLU A 60 -21.01 -3.38 20.82
C GLU A 60 -19.66 -2.69 21.00
N SER A 61 -19.62 -1.39 20.70
CA SER A 61 -18.40 -0.58 20.83
C SER A 61 -18.38 0.23 22.11
N ASP A 62 -17.18 0.63 22.52
CA ASP A 62 -16.99 1.74 23.45
C ASP A 62 -16.98 3.06 22.65
N PRO A 63 -17.92 4.00 22.90
CA PRO A 63 -17.93 5.31 22.23
C PRO A 63 -16.66 6.15 22.44
N ALA A 64 -15.88 5.88 23.49
CA ALA A 64 -14.58 6.54 23.71
C ALA A 64 -13.48 5.99 22.79
N LEU A 65 -13.66 4.78 22.27
CA LEU A 65 -12.70 4.10 21.41
C LEU A 65 -13.10 4.25 19.95
N PHE A 66 -12.72 5.38 19.37
CA PHE A 66 -13.00 5.65 17.95
C PHE A 66 -11.77 6.14 17.17
N SER A 67 -11.86 6.01 15.85
CA SER A 67 -10.93 6.58 14.88
C SER A 67 -11.72 7.35 13.82
N LYS A 68 -11.20 8.50 13.41
CA LYS A 68 -11.76 9.29 12.29
C LYS A 68 -10.86 9.14 11.06
N LEU A 69 -11.42 8.70 9.94
CA LEU A 69 -10.73 8.53 8.66
C LEU A 69 -11.64 9.08 7.55
N ASN A 70 -11.16 10.02 6.74
CA ASN A 70 -11.91 10.61 5.61
C ASN A 70 -13.33 11.04 6.00
N GLU A 71 -13.43 11.83 7.07
CA GLU A 71 -14.69 12.30 7.66
C GLU A 71 -15.59 11.23 8.30
N LYS A 72 -15.30 9.95 8.08
CA LYS A 72 -15.98 8.81 8.67
C LYS A 72 -15.45 8.49 10.07
N VAL A 73 -16.32 7.98 10.93
CA VAL A 73 -16.03 7.60 12.32
C VAL A 73 -16.25 6.11 12.51
N TYR A 74 -15.24 5.44 13.02
CA TYR A 74 -15.23 3.99 13.30
C TYR A 74 -15.07 3.77 14.79
N PHE A 75 -15.90 2.91 15.38
CA PHE A 75 -15.85 2.59 16.81
C PHE A 75 -15.28 1.19 17.05
N PHE A 76 -14.78 0.94 18.25
CA PHE A 76 -14.12 -0.30 18.64
C PHE A 76 -14.58 -0.77 20.03
N SER A 77 -14.65 -2.08 20.24
CA SER A 77 -15.06 -2.68 21.50
C SER A 77 -13.95 -2.69 22.57
N SER A 78 -12.69 -2.52 22.16
CA SER A 78 -11.53 -2.45 23.06
C SER A 78 -10.34 -1.77 22.37
N GLU A 79 -9.34 -1.32 23.14
CA GLU A 79 -8.08 -0.79 22.59
C GLU A 79 -7.37 -1.83 21.72
N GLU A 80 -7.48 -3.11 22.09
CA GLU A 80 -6.94 -4.20 21.29
C GLU A 80 -7.70 -4.36 19.96
N ALA A 81 -9.03 -4.22 19.95
CA ALA A 81 -9.80 -4.21 18.72
C ALA A 81 -9.41 -3.03 17.83
N LYS A 82 -9.18 -1.85 18.41
CA LYS A 82 -8.75 -0.63 17.72
C LYS A 82 -7.33 -0.73 17.14
N CYS A 83 -6.43 -1.37 17.85
CA CYS A 83 -5.02 -1.52 17.48
C CYS A 83 -4.69 -2.92 16.96
N ARG A 84 -5.68 -3.73 16.58
CA ARG A 84 -5.48 -5.12 16.16
C ARG A 84 -4.47 -5.27 15.01
N PRO A 85 -4.51 -4.48 13.92
CA PRO A 85 -3.54 -4.61 12.84
C PRO A 85 -2.10 -4.41 13.31
N LEU A 86 -1.85 -3.37 14.12
CA LEU A 86 -0.52 -3.11 14.68
C LEU A 86 -0.09 -4.22 15.65
N SER A 87 -1.01 -4.71 16.49
CA SER A 87 -0.72 -5.77 17.46
C SER A 87 -0.38 -7.09 16.75
N MET A 88 -1.11 -7.43 15.68
CA MET A 88 -0.81 -8.58 14.83
C MET A 88 0.54 -8.43 14.15
N LEU A 89 0.82 -7.26 13.56
CA LEU A 89 2.11 -6.98 12.92
C LEU A 89 3.27 -7.13 13.92
N LEU A 90 3.16 -6.55 15.12
CA LEU A 90 4.19 -6.65 16.15
C LEU A 90 4.36 -8.07 16.67
N LYS A 91 3.29 -8.88 16.67
CA LYS A 91 3.37 -10.31 17.01
C LYS A 91 4.10 -11.10 15.93
N VAL A 92 3.74 -10.93 14.66
CA VAL A 92 4.42 -11.59 13.53
C VAL A 92 5.91 -11.20 13.50
N ARG A 93 6.22 -9.92 13.76
CA ARG A 93 7.60 -9.42 13.76
C ARG A 93 8.51 -10.07 14.81
N GLN A 94 7.95 -10.63 15.90
CA GLN A 94 8.74 -11.35 16.91
C GLN A 94 9.38 -12.60 16.34
N ASP A 95 8.69 -13.27 15.40
CA ASP A 95 9.09 -14.56 14.86
C ASP A 95 9.66 -14.45 13.44
N TYR A 96 9.27 -13.42 12.68
CA TYR A 96 9.61 -13.27 11.25
C TYR A 96 10.15 -11.88 10.91
N PRO A 97 11.12 -11.75 9.99
CA PRO A 97 11.40 -10.48 9.33
C PRO A 97 10.14 -9.98 8.61
N VAL A 98 9.92 -8.67 8.62
CA VAL A 98 8.79 -8.05 7.91
C VAL A 98 9.28 -6.95 6.99
N ALA A 99 8.65 -6.83 5.83
CA ALA A 99 8.74 -5.68 4.97
C ALA A 99 7.54 -4.75 5.24
N LEU A 100 7.76 -3.44 5.23
CA LEU A 100 6.68 -2.45 5.18
C LEU A 100 6.61 -1.89 3.77
N HIS A 101 5.54 -2.22 3.07
CA HIS A 101 5.24 -1.70 1.75
C HIS A 101 4.05 -0.72 1.85
N GLY A 102 4.22 0.48 1.29
CA GLY A 102 3.27 1.59 1.39
C GLY A 102 2.71 2.02 0.04
N VAL A 103 1.55 2.69 0.07
CA VAL A 103 0.86 3.27 -1.09
C VAL A 103 0.72 4.79 -0.98
N GLY A 104 1.48 5.42 -0.08
CA GLY A 104 1.16 6.76 0.46
C GLY A 104 2.23 7.82 0.25
N LEU A 105 3.42 7.44 -0.23
CA LEU A 105 4.55 8.35 -0.36
C LEU A 105 4.35 9.38 -1.48
N SER A 106 3.77 8.97 -2.60
CA SER A 106 3.64 9.77 -3.83
C SER A 106 4.98 10.38 -4.26
N VAL A 107 6.02 9.56 -4.46
CA VAL A 107 7.39 10.06 -4.66
C VAL A 107 7.55 11.00 -5.85
N ALA A 108 6.67 10.91 -6.85
CA ALA A 108 6.68 11.81 -8.00
C ALA A 108 6.03 13.19 -7.74
N SER A 109 5.41 13.43 -6.57
CA SER A 109 4.63 14.66 -6.28
C SER A 109 5.41 15.97 -6.51
N ASP A 110 4.76 16.92 -7.18
CA ASP A 110 5.30 18.27 -7.44
C ASP A 110 5.51 19.09 -6.17
N ASN A 111 4.66 18.87 -5.17
CA ASN A 111 4.72 19.57 -3.88
C ASN A 111 5.70 18.92 -2.89
N GLY A 112 6.40 17.89 -3.33
CA GLY A 112 7.26 17.06 -2.49
C GLY A 112 6.51 16.11 -1.57
N VAL A 113 7.27 15.31 -0.82
CA VAL A 113 6.72 14.29 0.09
C VAL A 113 6.13 14.91 1.37
N SER A 114 4.99 14.35 1.81
CA SER A 114 4.24 14.84 2.97
C SER A 114 4.97 14.60 4.30
N GLU A 115 5.34 15.66 5.00
CA GLU A 115 6.04 15.56 6.30
C GLU A 115 5.18 14.89 7.37
N ARG A 116 3.86 15.09 7.32
CA ARG A 116 2.92 14.40 8.21
C ARG A 116 2.92 12.90 7.95
N TYR A 117 2.96 12.48 6.69
CA TYR A 117 3.05 11.07 6.32
C TYR A 117 4.38 10.48 6.78
N LEU A 118 5.51 11.12 6.44
CA LEU A 118 6.84 10.67 6.85
C LEU A 118 6.98 10.56 8.38
N GLY A 119 6.43 11.51 9.14
CA GLY A 119 6.42 11.45 10.60
C GLY A 119 5.60 10.29 11.18
N LYS A 120 4.53 9.86 10.50
CA LYS A 120 3.76 8.66 10.87
C LYS A 120 4.51 7.38 10.48
N LEU A 121 5.03 7.34 9.25
CA LEU A 121 5.78 6.21 8.72
C LEU A 121 7.04 5.96 9.56
N LYS A 122 7.80 7.01 9.92
CA LYS A 122 8.95 6.90 10.82
C LYS A 122 8.57 6.27 12.16
N LYS A 123 7.48 6.72 12.79
CA LYS A 123 7.02 6.13 14.06
C LYS A 123 6.63 4.66 13.92
N LEU A 124 6.10 4.25 12.76
CA LEU A 124 5.79 2.85 12.50
C LEU A 124 7.08 2.04 12.30
N ILE A 125 8.01 2.54 11.48
CA ILE A 125 9.32 1.94 11.25
C ILE A 125 10.09 1.76 12.57
N ASP A 126 10.16 2.80 13.40
CA ASP A 126 10.88 2.75 14.68
C ASP A 126 10.27 1.72 15.65
N ARG A 127 8.97 1.38 15.51
CA ARG A 127 8.29 0.37 16.35
C ARG A 127 8.42 -1.05 15.81
N VAL A 128 8.39 -1.18 14.48
CA VAL A 128 8.34 -2.48 13.80
C VAL A 128 9.75 -2.98 13.47
N ASP A 129 10.72 -2.09 13.32
CA ASP A 129 12.08 -2.40 12.86
C ASP A 129 12.07 -3.34 11.64
N PRO A 130 11.51 -2.90 10.51
CA PRO A 130 11.33 -3.75 9.33
C PRO A 130 12.64 -3.90 8.54
N LEU A 131 12.76 -5.04 7.86
CA LEU A 131 13.89 -5.34 6.99
C LEU A 131 13.90 -4.42 5.77
N ILE A 132 12.73 -4.25 5.14
CA ILE A 132 12.53 -3.45 3.93
C ILE A 132 11.46 -2.40 4.19
N VAL A 133 11.65 -1.21 3.63
CA VAL A 133 10.63 -0.16 3.55
C VAL A 133 10.53 0.24 2.09
N SER A 134 9.36 0.06 1.50
CA SER A 134 9.10 0.36 0.09
C SER A 134 7.81 1.17 -0.10
N ASP A 135 7.74 1.87 -1.22
CA ASP A 135 6.53 2.51 -1.77
C ASP A 135 6.70 2.56 -3.31
N HIS A 136 5.87 3.29 -4.04
CA HIS A 136 5.77 3.15 -5.50
C HIS A 136 6.42 4.31 -6.27
N PHE A 137 6.90 4.02 -7.48
CA PHE A 137 7.14 5.01 -8.54
C PHE A 137 5.81 5.54 -9.09
N CYS A 138 5.10 6.36 -8.30
CA CYS A 138 3.83 6.95 -8.74
C CYS A 138 3.63 8.42 -8.35
N TRP A 139 2.66 9.03 -9.02
CA TRP A 139 1.85 10.13 -8.49
C TRP A 139 0.61 9.54 -7.79
N SER A 140 0.47 9.78 -6.49
CA SER A 140 -0.82 9.63 -5.79
C SER A 140 -1.36 10.95 -5.27
N SER A 141 -0.68 12.07 -5.58
CA SER A 141 -1.22 13.42 -5.40
C SER A 141 -0.86 14.34 -6.57
N LEU A 142 -1.86 14.98 -7.19
CA LEU A 142 -1.68 16.00 -8.24
C LEU A 142 -2.49 17.25 -7.87
N GLY A 143 -1.86 18.43 -7.87
CA GLY A 143 -2.58 19.70 -7.61
C GLY A 143 -3.29 19.81 -6.26
N GLY A 144 -2.87 19.03 -5.24
CA GLY A 144 -3.52 18.99 -3.92
C GLY A 144 -4.67 17.98 -3.78
N HIS A 145 -5.00 17.25 -4.86
CA HIS A 145 -5.94 16.13 -4.82
C HIS A 145 -5.18 14.80 -4.67
N TYR A 146 -5.60 13.96 -3.73
CA TYR A 146 -5.07 12.61 -3.56
C TYR A 146 -5.86 11.66 -4.47
N SER A 147 -5.17 10.99 -5.38
CA SER A 147 -5.72 9.87 -6.15
C SER A 147 -5.68 8.61 -5.28
N HIS A 148 -6.70 7.76 -5.40
CA HIS A 148 -6.65 6.41 -4.84
C HIS A 148 -5.83 5.45 -5.70
N ASP A 149 -5.56 5.84 -6.96
CA ASP A 149 -4.82 5.05 -7.94
C ASP A 149 -3.36 5.53 -8.05
N LEU A 150 -2.48 4.60 -8.40
CA LEU A 150 -1.08 4.86 -8.73
C LEU A 150 -0.97 5.43 -10.14
N LEU A 151 -0.75 6.75 -10.27
CA LEU A 151 -0.70 7.40 -11.57
C LEU A 151 0.71 7.39 -12.17
N PRO A 152 0.86 7.13 -13.49
CA PRO A 152 2.14 7.22 -14.16
C PRO A 152 2.60 8.66 -14.32
N PHE A 153 3.88 8.84 -14.62
CA PHE A 153 4.50 10.13 -14.92
C PHE A 153 5.44 10.01 -16.12
N PRO A 154 5.75 11.11 -16.82
CA PRO A 154 6.74 11.10 -17.89
C PRO A 154 8.13 10.73 -17.39
N PHE A 155 8.81 9.83 -18.11
CA PHE A 155 10.20 9.44 -17.83
C PHE A 155 11.17 10.42 -18.50
N ASN A 156 11.28 11.62 -17.95
CA ASN A 156 12.16 12.68 -18.46
C ASN A 156 13.04 13.28 -17.35
N SER A 157 13.99 14.12 -17.75
CA SER A 157 14.98 14.72 -16.85
C SER A 157 14.36 15.55 -15.72
N GLU A 158 13.26 16.27 -16.00
CA GLU A 158 12.55 17.07 -14.97
C GLU A 158 11.94 16.17 -13.89
N THR A 159 11.24 15.10 -14.30
CA THR A 159 10.66 14.13 -13.37
C THR A 159 11.75 13.37 -12.61
N LEU A 160 12.86 13.03 -13.27
CA LEU A 160 14.01 12.37 -12.65
C LEU A 160 14.57 13.21 -11.49
N ASP A 161 14.86 14.49 -11.73
CA ASP A 161 15.40 15.39 -10.70
C ASP A 161 14.40 15.60 -9.54
N ARG A 162 13.10 15.68 -9.85
CA ARG A 162 12.06 15.77 -8.81
C ARG A 162 12.00 14.51 -7.94
N ILE A 163 11.95 13.33 -8.54
CA ILE A 163 11.91 12.06 -7.81
C ILE A 163 13.17 11.90 -6.97
N CYS A 164 14.36 12.20 -7.52
CA CYS A 164 15.61 12.09 -6.78
C CYS A 164 15.60 12.94 -5.51
N ARG A 165 15.18 14.20 -5.60
CA ARG A 165 15.04 15.08 -4.42
C ARG A 165 14.07 14.52 -3.38
N ASN A 166 12.94 13.96 -3.82
CA ASN A 166 11.92 13.40 -2.93
C ASN A 166 12.38 12.11 -2.24
N VAL A 167 13.11 11.26 -2.96
CA VAL A 167 13.75 10.06 -2.40
C VAL A 167 14.79 10.45 -1.35
N GLU A 168 15.70 11.37 -1.67
CA GLU A 168 16.72 11.86 -0.73
C GLU A 168 16.08 12.42 0.55
N LYS A 169 15.09 13.32 0.42
CA LYS A 169 14.34 13.85 1.57
C LYS A 169 13.71 12.73 2.40
N THR A 170 13.14 11.72 1.75
CA THR A 170 12.50 10.59 2.43
C THR A 170 13.52 9.77 3.19
N GLN A 171 14.62 9.37 2.55
CA GLN A 171 15.70 8.61 3.20
C GLN A 171 16.34 9.39 4.35
N ASP A 172 16.49 10.71 4.20
CA ASP A 172 17.01 11.59 5.25
C ASP A 172 16.10 11.67 6.47
N VAL A 173 14.79 11.73 6.29
CA VAL A 173 13.83 11.75 7.40
C VAL A 173 13.73 10.38 8.06
N LEU A 174 13.65 9.32 7.26
CA LEU A 174 13.51 7.94 7.76
C LEU A 174 14.81 7.37 8.31
N LYS A 175 15.96 7.95 7.94
CA LYS A 175 17.33 7.51 8.28
C LYS A 175 17.65 6.09 7.83
N ARG A 176 17.16 5.72 6.64
CA ARG A 176 17.41 4.42 6.01
C ARG A 176 17.20 4.48 4.50
N GLN A 177 17.77 3.50 3.80
CA GLN A 177 17.45 3.24 2.40
C GLN A 177 15.98 2.81 2.28
N ILE A 178 15.28 3.39 1.30
CA ILE A 178 13.95 2.93 0.87
C ILE A 178 14.07 2.16 -0.44
N CYS A 179 13.07 1.36 -0.78
CA CYS A 179 12.90 0.78 -2.10
C CYS A 179 11.71 1.42 -2.82
N LEU A 180 11.79 1.52 -4.14
CA LEU A 180 10.66 1.96 -4.96
C LEU A 180 10.22 0.87 -5.93
N GLU A 181 8.90 0.74 -6.08
CA GLU A 181 8.26 -0.27 -6.90
C GLU A 181 7.85 0.25 -8.28
N ASN A 182 8.14 -0.54 -9.32
CA ASN A 182 7.60 -0.31 -10.67
C ASN A 182 6.11 -0.65 -10.70
N ILE A 183 5.31 0.20 -11.35
CA ILE A 183 3.85 0.08 -11.34
C ILE A 183 3.33 -0.38 -12.70
N SER A 184 2.15 -1.00 -12.70
CA SER A 184 1.34 -1.08 -13.92
C SER A 184 0.78 0.30 -14.29
N TYR A 185 0.74 0.62 -15.59
CA TYR A 185 0.17 1.88 -16.07
C TYR A 185 -0.49 1.73 -17.45
N TYR A 186 -1.48 2.58 -17.72
CA TYR A 186 -2.32 2.48 -18.92
C TYR A 186 -2.23 3.71 -19.83
N LEU A 187 -1.38 4.68 -19.46
CA LEU A 187 -1.14 5.89 -20.23
C LEU A 187 0.37 6.05 -20.46
N THR A 188 0.76 6.22 -21.71
CA THR A 188 2.15 6.52 -22.09
C THR A 188 2.34 8.01 -22.34
N SER A 189 3.56 8.49 -22.17
CA SER A 189 3.93 9.87 -22.42
C SER A 189 4.69 9.99 -23.75
N LYS A 190 4.45 11.09 -24.48
CA LYS A 190 5.17 11.38 -25.73
C LYS A 190 6.46 12.16 -25.52
N ILE A 191 6.72 12.57 -24.28
CA ILE A 191 7.87 13.40 -23.90
C ILE A 191 8.85 12.61 -23.04
N ASP A 192 8.79 11.28 -23.11
CA ASP A 192 9.73 10.40 -22.41
C ASP A 192 11.10 10.48 -23.09
N GLU A 193 12.12 10.67 -22.26
CA GLU A 193 13.53 10.75 -22.66
C GLU A 193 14.28 9.47 -22.30
N TYR A 194 13.73 8.68 -21.39
CA TYR A 194 14.27 7.41 -20.88
C TYR A 194 13.25 6.30 -21.10
N THR A 195 13.73 5.08 -21.34
CA THR A 195 12.91 3.90 -21.07
C THR A 195 12.70 3.73 -19.56
N GLU A 196 11.66 3.02 -19.15
CA GLU A 196 11.40 2.76 -17.73
C GLU A 196 12.61 2.13 -16.97
N PRO A 197 13.28 1.07 -17.45
CA PRO A 197 14.43 0.51 -16.72
C PRO A 197 15.62 1.47 -16.68
N GLU A 198 15.83 2.30 -17.71
CA GLU A 198 16.86 3.36 -17.69
C GLU A 198 16.54 4.42 -16.65
N PHE A 199 15.28 4.84 -16.56
CA PHE A 199 14.82 5.81 -15.58
C PHE A 199 15.03 5.30 -14.15
N ILE A 200 14.60 4.06 -13.87
CA ILE A 200 14.77 3.41 -12.56
C ILE A 200 16.26 3.32 -12.20
N ASN A 201 17.11 2.90 -13.14
CA ASN A 201 18.55 2.82 -12.93
C ASN A 201 19.17 4.17 -12.58
N GLU A 202 18.79 5.25 -13.28
CA GLU A 202 19.30 6.59 -12.99
C GLU A 202 18.82 7.14 -11.64
N VAL A 203 17.57 6.87 -11.23
CA VAL A 203 17.10 7.20 -9.87
C VAL A 203 17.94 6.47 -8.81
N CYS A 204 18.13 5.16 -8.96
CA CYS A 204 18.91 4.36 -8.00
C CYS A 204 20.37 4.84 -7.94
N LYS A 205 20.98 5.15 -9.08
CA LYS A 205 22.35 5.65 -9.18
C LYS A 205 22.54 7.00 -8.49
N LYS A 206 21.57 7.92 -8.61
CA LYS A 206 21.63 9.25 -7.99
C LYS A 206 21.37 9.23 -6.49
N THR A 207 20.43 8.40 -6.04
CA THR A 207 19.88 8.47 -4.67
C THR A 207 20.32 7.33 -3.76
N GLY A 208 20.84 6.26 -4.35
CA GLY A 208 21.12 5.00 -3.67
C GLY A 208 19.87 4.27 -3.18
N CYS A 209 18.65 4.59 -3.63
CA CYS A 209 17.48 3.78 -3.26
C CYS A 209 17.54 2.37 -3.87
N GLY A 210 16.82 1.43 -3.25
CA GLY A 210 16.61 0.10 -3.82
C GLY A 210 15.39 0.04 -4.74
N VAL A 211 15.18 -1.13 -5.34
CA VAL A 211 14.00 -1.44 -6.16
C VAL A 211 13.26 -2.61 -5.52
N LEU A 212 11.95 -2.46 -5.33
CA LEU A 212 11.04 -3.59 -5.19
C LEU A 212 10.56 -3.87 -6.61
N PHE A 213 10.91 -5.03 -7.16
CA PHE A 213 10.69 -5.31 -8.57
C PHE A 213 9.51 -6.25 -8.74
N ASP A 214 8.39 -5.70 -9.18
CA ASP A 214 7.18 -6.48 -9.44
C ASP A 214 7.21 -7.00 -10.89
N LEU A 215 7.27 -8.32 -11.02
CA LEU A 215 7.33 -9.00 -12.32
C LEU A 215 5.96 -9.12 -12.99
N ASN A 216 4.88 -9.10 -12.21
CA ASN A 216 3.53 -9.02 -12.74
C ASN A 216 3.30 -7.67 -13.44
N ASN A 217 3.72 -6.56 -12.82
CA ASN A 217 3.63 -5.22 -13.41
C ASN A 217 4.38 -5.12 -14.75
N ILE A 218 5.56 -5.73 -14.84
CA ILE A 218 6.28 -5.80 -16.12
C ILE A 218 5.51 -6.63 -17.15
N TYR A 219 4.92 -7.76 -16.75
CA TYR A 219 4.09 -8.56 -17.64
C TYR A 219 2.86 -7.77 -18.14
N VAL A 220 2.09 -7.17 -17.23
CA VAL A 220 0.93 -6.32 -17.55
C VAL A 220 1.31 -5.21 -18.53
N ASN A 221 2.37 -4.46 -18.21
CA ASN A 221 2.86 -3.38 -19.06
C ASN A 221 3.34 -3.89 -20.43
N SER A 222 3.98 -5.07 -20.48
CA SER A 222 4.47 -5.65 -21.73
C SER A 222 3.36 -5.97 -22.73
N ILE A 223 2.22 -6.44 -22.24
CA ILE A 223 1.05 -6.72 -23.07
C ILE A 223 0.39 -5.42 -23.52
N ASN A 224 0.16 -4.49 -22.59
CA ASN A 224 -0.56 -3.25 -22.89
C ASN A 224 0.26 -2.29 -23.78
N HIS A 225 1.58 -2.25 -23.62
CA HIS A 225 2.48 -1.34 -24.34
C HIS A 225 3.32 -2.03 -25.42
N GLN A 226 3.14 -3.34 -25.62
CA GLN A 226 3.74 -4.14 -26.70
C GLN A 226 5.28 -4.12 -26.71
N PHE A 227 5.90 -4.46 -25.58
CA PHE A 227 7.36 -4.62 -25.48
C PHE A 227 7.75 -6.01 -24.98
N ASP A 228 9.04 -6.35 -25.11
CA ASP A 228 9.58 -7.61 -24.58
C ASP A 228 9.97 -7.48 -23.09
N PRO A 229 9.30 -8.19 -22.17
CA PRO A 229 9.58 -8.08 -20.73
C PRO A 229 10.97 -8.63 -20.35
N PHE A 230 11.54 -9.57 -21.13
CA PHE A 230 12.88 -10.07 -20.87
C PHE A 230 13.96 -9.02 -21.18
N SER A 231 13.72 -8.17 -22.19
CA SER A 231 14.60 -7.04 -22.50
C SER A 231 14.58 -5.98 -21.40
N PHE A 232 13.43 -5.74 -20.76
CA PHE A 232 13.35 -4.89 -19.56
C PHE A 232 14.27 -5.42 -18.45
N ILE A 233 14.15 -6.71 -18.11
CA ILE A 233 14.96 -7.35 -17.06
C ILE A 233 16.46 -7.35 -17.41
N LYS A 234 16.83 -7.34 -18.70
CA LYS A 234 18.23 -7.20 -19.13
C LYS A 234 18.77 -5.78 -18.91
N ALA A 235 17.93 -4.77 -19.10
CA ALA A 235 18.32 -3.37 -18.95
C ALA A 235 18.36 -2.91 -17.48
N LEU A 236 17.49 -3.44 -16.62
CA LEU A 236 17.47 -3.12 -15.19
C LEU A 236 18.74 -3.62 -14.48
N ASN A 237 19.34 -2.77 -13.64
CA ASN A 237 20.44 -3.18 -12.78
C ASN A 237 19.93 -4.02 -11.59
N ALA A 238 20.12 -5.34 -11.68
CA ALA A 238 19.68 -6.29 -10.66
C ALA A 238 20.28 -6.02 -9.26
N ASP A 239 21.46 -5.41 -9.15
CA ASP A 239 22.08 -5.14 -7.84
C ASP A 239 21.25 -4.20 -6.95
N ASN A 240 20.46 -3.34 -7.58
CA ASN A 240 19.57 -2.41 -6.91
C ASN A 240 18.27 -3.08 -6.42
N VAL A 241 17.91 -4.24 -6.96
CA VAL A 241 16.71 -4.97 -6.55
C VAL A 241 16.92 -5.59 -5.16
N LYS A 242 15.98 -5.28 -4.25
CA LYS A 242 15.98 -5.70 -2.84
C LYS A 242 14.81 -6.60 -2.48
N GLN A 243 13.78 -6.66 -3.32
CA GLN A 243 12.59 -7.48 -3.14
C GLN A 243 11.94 -7.73 -4.49
N LEU A 244 11.27 -8.87 -4.64
CA LEU A 244 10.48 -9.24 -5.82
C LEU A 244 9.03 -9.46 -5.42
N HIS A 245 8.12 -9.01 -6.26
CA HIS A 245 6.70 -9.38 -6.18
C HIS A 245 6.32 -10.25 -7.37
N LEU A 246 5.51 -11.27 -7.08
CA LEU A 246 4.88 -12.16 -8.05
C LEU A 246 3.38 -12.16 -7.77
N ALA A 247 2.59 -11.87 -8.80
CA ALA A 247 1.14 -11.85 -8.69
C ALA A 247 0.49 -12.33 -9.99
N GLY A 248 -0.83 -12.49 -9.95
CA GLY A 248 -1.64 -12.82 -11.12
C GLY A 248 -2.59 -11.68 -11.51
N PRO A 249 -2.61 -11.24 -12.79
CA PRO A 249 -3.48 -10.18 -13.24
C PRO A 249 -4.89 -10.70 -13.56
N SER A 250 -5.78 -9.79 -13.94
CA SER A 250 -7.03 -10.11 -14.64
C SER A 250 -6.94 -9.67 -16.10
N GLN A 251 -7.89 -10.14 -16.92
CA GLN A 251 -7.96 -9.81 -18.33
C GLN A 251 -9.40 -9.48 -18.73
N GLU A 252 -9.58 -8.36 -19.41
CA GLU A 252 -10.88 -7.91 -19.93
C GLU A 252 -10.67 -7.23 -21.29
N ASP A 253 -11.47 -7.62 -22.29
CA ASP A 253 -11.47 -7.03 -23.64
C ASP A 253 -10.08 -6.88 -24.31
N GLY A 254 -9.19 -7.85 -24.06
CA GLY A 254 -7.84 -7.86 -24.60
C GLY A 254 -6.83 -6.99 -23.86
N CYS A 255 -7.26 -6.23 -22.85
CA CYS A 255 -6.41 -5.52 -21.91
C CYS A 255 -6.11 -6.39 -20.69
N VAL A 256 -4.91 -6.25 -20.14
CA VAL A 256 -4.49 -6.93 -18.91
C VAL A 256 -4.48 -5.91 -17.78
N PHE A 257 -5.09 -6.24 -16.65
CA PHE A 257 -5.23 -5.34 -15.51
C PHE A 257 -4.53 -5.89 -14.27
N ASP A 258 -3.93 -4.97 -13.52
CA ASP A 258 -3.13 -5.27 -12.35
C ASP A 258 -4.00 -5.41 -11.10
N THR A 259 -4.75 -6.52 -11.04
CA THR A 259 -5.72 -6.76 -9.96
C THR A 259 -5.19 -7.65 -8.85
N HIS A 260 -4.02 -8.27 -9.03
CA HIS A 260 -3.43 -9.23 -8.10
C HIS A 260 -4.47 -10.22 -7.57
N SER A 261 -5.24 -10.82 -8.47
CA SER A 261 -6.49 -11.49 -8.14
C SER A 261 -6.54 -12.95 -8.59
N THR A 262 -5.47 -13.43 -9.19
CA THR A 262 -5.35 -14.78 -9.74
C THR A 262 -4.01 -15.42 -9.37
N VAL A 263 -3.87 -16.72 -9.63
CA VAL A 263 -2.59 -17.41 -9.48
C VAL A 263 -1.52 -16.81 -10.39
N VAL A 264 -0.25 -16.93 -10.01
CA VAL A 264 0.86 -16.36 -10.79
C VAL A 264 0.97 -17.08 -12.14
N PRO A 265 0.87 -16.36 -13.28
CA PRO A 265 0.91 -16.96 -14.61
C PRO A 265 2.28 -17.58 -14.94
N ASP A 266 2.31 -18.60 -15.79
CA ASP A 266 3.55 -19.26 -16.24
C ASP A 266 4.59 -18.30 -16.81
N ILE A 267 4.14 -17.23 -17.49
CA ILE A 267 5.05 -16.22 -18.02
C ILE A 267 5.74 -15.43 -16.91
N VAL A 268 5.04 -15.09 -15.83
CA VAL A 268 5.62 -14.40 -14.66
C VAL A 268 6.64 -15.32 -13.96
N TRP A 269 6.35 -16.62 -13.85
CA TRP A 269 7.34 -17.60 -13.36
C TRP A 269 8.59 -17.69 -14.25
N LYS A 270 8.45 -17.63 -15.58
CA LYS A 270 9.60 -17.58 -16.50
C LYS A 270 10.40 -16.28 -16.37
N LEU A 271 9.74 -15.15 -16.12
CA LEU A 271 10.43 -13.89 -15.83
C LEU A 271 11.19 -13.98 -14.51
N PHE A 272 10.62 -14.62 -13.50
CA PHE A 272 11.27 -14.85 -12.21
C PHE A 272 12.51 -15.74 -12.34
N GLU A 273 12.39 -16.87 -13.04
CA GLU A 273 13.52 -17.75 -13.34
C GLU A 273 14.64 -16.98 -14.09
N PHE A 274 14.26 -16.18 -15.09
CA PHE A 274 15.21 -15.36 -15.84
C PHE A 274 15.88 -14.27 -15.00
N PHE A 275 15.16 -13.66 -14.06
CA PHE A 275 15.74 -12.70 -13.11
C PHE A 275 16.70 -13.38 -12.14
N ASN A 276 16.37 -14.56 -11.61
CA ASN A 276 17.20 -15.28 -10.65
C ASN A 276 18.58 -15.66 -11.21
N GLN A 277 18.71 -15.80 -12.53
CA GLN A 277 20.01 -15.98 -13.18
C GLN A 277 20.93 -14.75 -13.04
N LYS A 278 20.36 -13.55 -12.82
CA LYS A 278 21.12 -12.32 -12.60
C LYS A 278 21.44 -12.08 -11.13
N LYS A 279 20.48 -12.34 -10.24
CA LYS A 279 20.63 -12.10 -8.81
C LYS A 279 19.80 -13.09 -8.00
N GLN A 280 20.49 -13.86 -7.17
CA GLN A 280 19.91 -14.82 -6.24
C GLN A 280 19.65 -14.16 -4.88
N ASP A 281 18.97 -14.89 -3.99
CA ASP A 281 18.70 -14.51 -2.59
C ASP A 281 17.91 -13.20 -2.41
N VAL A 282 17.14 -12.78 -3.42
CA VAL A 282 16.22 -11.65 -3.29
C VAL A 282 14.93 -12.14 -2.62
N PRO A 283 14.48 -11.53 -1.51
CA PRO A 283 13.19 -11.86 -0.89
C PRO A 283 12.04 -11.73 -1.88
N VAL A 284 11.17 -12.75 -1.91
CA VAL A 284 10.02 -12.82 -2.83
C VAL A 284 8.72 -12.78 -2.03
N ILE A 285 7.76 -11.99 -2.48
CA ILE A 285 6.37 -12.00 -2.01
C ILE A 285 5.47 -12.51 -3.14
N ILE A 286 4.56 -13.42 -2.78
CA ILE A 286 3.37 -13.68 -3.59
C ILE A 286 2.32 -12.67 -3.16
N GLU A 287 1.95 -11.75 -4.06
CA GLU A 287 1.03 -10.65 -3.78
C GLU A 287 -0.38 -10.98 -4.26
N TRP A 288 -1.37 -10.57 -3.47
CA TRP A 288 -2.79 -10.85 -3.72
C TRP A 288 -3.69 -9.78 -3.06
N ASP A 289 -4.43 -9.03 -3.86
CA ASP A 289 -5.23 -7.88 -3.39
C ASP A 289 -6.74 -8.13 -3.47
N GLU A 290 -7.20 -8.77 -4.55
CA GLU A 290 -8.62 -9.02 -4.79
C GLU A 290 -8.94 -10.52 -4.90
N ASN A 291 -10.20 -10.89 -4.64
CA ASN A 291 -10.65 -12.30 -4.72
C ASN A 291 -9.75 -13.27 -3.94
N ILE A 292 -9.32 -12.85 -2.74
CA ILE A 292 -8.36 -13.57 -1.90
C ILE A 292 -8.80 -15.04 -1.74
N PRO A 293 -7.97 -16.01 -2.17
CA PRO A 293 -8.31 -17.42 -2.16
C PRO A 293 -8.16 -17.99 -0.75
N ASP A 294 -8.42 -19.29 -0.61
CA ASP A 294 -8.06 -19.99 0.61
C ASP A 294 -6.53 -20.02 0.85
N PHE A 295 -6.16 -20.24 2.10
CA PHE A 295 -4.75 -20.26 2.51
C PHE A 295 -3.94 -21.36 1.78
N SER A 296 -4.57 -22.49 1.45
CA SER A 296 -3.86 -23.58 0.76
C SER A 296 -3.43 -23.22 -0.65
N THR A 297 -4.24 -22.41 -1.35
CA THR A 297 -3.89 -21.86 -2.66
C THR A 297 -2.69 -20.92 -2.56
N LEU A 298 -2.67 -20.04 -1.55
CA LEU A 298 -1.52 -19.16 -1.30
C LEU A 298 -0.25 -19.95 -0.98
N GLU A 299 -0.38 -21.00 -0.15
CA GLU A 299 0.75 -21.87 0.22
C GLU A 299 1.34 -22.57 -1.00
N ILE A 300 0.51 -23.04 -1.94
CA ILE A 300 0.96 -23.66 -3.20
C ILE A 300 1.82 -22.69 -4.02
N GLU A 301 1.41 -21.42 -4.17
CA GLU A 301 2.19 -20.43 -4.92
C GLU A 301 3.53 -20.10 -4.22
N VAL A 302 3.54 -20.05 -2.88
CA VAL A 302 4.78 -19.88 -2.11
C VAL A 302 5.73 -21.08 -2.29
N GLU A 303 5.21 -22.31 -2.28
CA GLU A 303 6.02 -23.50 -2.52
C GLU A 303 6.60 -23.54 -3.95
N LYS A 304 5.85 -23.06 -4.96
CA LYS A 304 6.41 -22.88 -6.31
C LYS A 304 7.61 -21.94 -6.30
N ALA A 305 7.50 -20.77 -5.67
CA ALA A 305 8.61 -19.83 -5.55
C ALA A 305 9.83 -20.45 -4.87
N ARG A 306 9.64 -21.21 -3.78
CA ARG A 306 10.71 -21.97 -3.11
C ARG A 306 11.37 -22.99 -4.04
N GLY A 307 10.59 -23.66 -4.88
CA GLY A 307 11.08 -24.59 -5.90
C GLY A 307 12.01 -23.92 -6.92
N TYR A 308 11.63 -22.76 -7.44
CA TYR A 308 12.47 -21.98 -8.37
C TYR A 308 13.77 -21.48 -7.72
N ILE A 309 13.72 -21.05 -6.46
CA ILE A 309 14.91 -20.61 -5.71
C ILE A 309 15.87 -21.80 -5.51
N SER A 310 15.36 -22.93 -5.02
CA SER A 310 16.16 -24.13 -4.75
C SER A 310 16.79 -24.72 -6.02
N ALA A 311 16.06 -24.71 -7.15
CA ALA A 311 16.57 -25.18 -8.43
C ALA A 311 17.70 -24.29 -8.99
N SER A 312 17.66 -22.98 -8.71
CA SER A 312 18.73 -22.05 -9.08
C SER A 312 20.02 -22.31 -8.30
N GLU A 313 19.92 -22.64 -7.01
CA GLU A 313 21.08 -22.98 -6.17
C GLU A 313 21.77 -24.28 -6.60
N ALA A 314 21.00 -25.27 -7.05
CA ALA A 314 21.51 -26.59 -7.45
C ALA A 314 22.25 -26.60 -8.80
N ASN A 315 22.15 -25.54 -9.61
CA ASN A 315 22.78 -25.42 -10.93
C ASN A 315 24.16 -24.72 -10.88
N LEU A 316 24.75 -24.57 -9.69
CA LEU A 316 26.10 -24.05 -9.42
C LEU A 316 27.08 -25.18 -9.05
#